data_AF-A0A7Y3KLR2-F1
#
_entry.id   AF-A0A7Y3KLR2-F1
#
_cell.length_a   1.000
_cell.length_b   1.000
_cell.length_c   1.000
_cell.angle_alpha   90.00
_cell.angle_beta   90.00
_cell.angle_gamma   90.00
#
_symmetry.space_group_name_H-M   'P 1'
#
loop_
_entity.id
_entity.type
_entity.pdbx_description
1 polymer ?
#
loop_
_entity_poly.entity_id
_entity_poly.type
_entity_poly.pdbx_seq_one_letter_code
_entity_poly.pdbx_strand_id
1 'polypeptide(L)'
;GLLFFATFFIPYVKIITALFLQKVLGLMNYLVVRMHHLPLFSTKNISLSIPEVILLYCIILSLISFSVYKEKRLLFIALFGLIILLTGRVWQEYTRNSQQIFTVYDIPGHSAVSFVSSRHGLLLQPVDSLNFCMHIKNNWCREGVADTGSMQASSGAVLLSGHLYLQSYFAQFNSMPLAFVRSGGDMPRGSRALKIKYLVLSGGFRLNISALQNAYIFDELIFDSSISEYRRKKWEDECERLHIRYYDVAASGAFVKKLAG
;
A
#
# COMPACT_ATOMS: atom_id res chain seq x y z
N GLY A 1 22.22 10.00 33.32
CA GLY A 1 22.35 8.55 33.57
C GLY A 1 23.63 8.25 34.32
N LEU A 2 24.76 8.13 33.63
CA LEU A 2 26.06 7.77 34.21
C LEU A 2 26.56 8.69 35.35
N LEU A 3 26.44 10.01 35.20
CA LEU A 3 26.83 10.99 36.24
C LEU A 3 26.06 10.84 37.56
N PHE A 4 24.77 10.48 37.51
CA PHE A 4 23.95 10.28 38.71
C PHE A 4 24.38 9.04 39.50
N PHE A 5 24.73 7.96 38.80
CA PHE A 5 25.25 6.74 39.43
C PHE A 5 26.65 6.95 40.02
N ALA A 6 27.50 7.74 39.35
CA ALA A 6 28.85 8.02 39.83
C ALA A 6 28.90 8.90 41.10
N THR A 7 27.91 9.76 41.32
CA THR A 7 27.90 10.73 42.43
C THR A 7 26.96 10.37 43.59
N PHE A 8 26.46 9.13 43.66
CA PHE A 8 25.45 8.70 44.64
C PHE A 8 25.91 8.86 46.11
N PHE A 9 27.23 8.84 46.35
CA PHE A 9 27.83 8.94 47.69
C PHE A 9 27.84 10.36 48.30
N ILE A 10 27.61 11.42 47.51
CA ILE A 10 27.60 12.80 48.01
C ILE A 10 26.15 13.32 48.09
N PRO A 11 25.60 13.57 49.30
CA PRO A 11 24.17 13.83 49.50
C PRO A 11 23.62 14.99 48.65
N TYR A 12 24.35 16.10 48.58
CA TYR A 12 23.92 17.31 47.86
C TYR A 12 24.06 17.20 46.33
N VAL A 13 25.07 16.49 45.83
CA VAL A 13 25.33 16.34 44.39
C VAL A 13 24.30 15.41 43.74
N LYS A 14 23.84 14.38 44.46
CA LYS A 14 22.75 13.51 44.03
C LYS A 14 21.44 14.28 43.80
N ILE A 15 21.10 15.22 44.69
CA ILE A 15 19.87 16.02 44.58
C ILE A 15 19.93 16.91 43.34
N ILE A 16 21.06 17.59 43.11
CA ILE A 16 21.26 18.47 41.94
C ILE A 16 21.21 17.66 40.64
N THR A 17 21.91 16.53 40.58
CA THR A 17 21.94 15.67 39.39
C THR A 17 20.58 15.00 39.11
N ALA A 18 19.82 14.65 40.15
CA ALA A 18 18.45 14.14 40.02
C ALA A 18 17.48 15.21 39.48
N LEU A 19 17.54 16.44 40.02
CA LEU A 19 16.73 17.56 39.55
C LEU A 19 17.04 17.91 38.09
N PHE A 20 18.32 17.90 37.72
CA PHE A 20 18.76 18.11 36.34
C PHE A 20 18.24 17.01 35.42
N LEU A 21 18.37 15.75 35.81
CA LEU A 21 17.87 14.62 35.03
C LEU A 21 16.34 14.67 34.88
N GLN A 22 15.61 15.05 35.94
CA GLN A 22 14.15 15.23 35.89
C GLN A 22 13.74 16.36 34.94
N LYS A 23 14.49 17.48 34.92
CA LYS A 23 14.27 18.57 33.97
C LYS A 23 14.54 18.15 32.52
N VAL A 24 15.61 17.39 32.27
CA VAL A 24 15.94 16.88 30.92
C VAL A 24 14.92 15.85 30.45
N LEU A 25 14.51 14.92 31.30
CA LEU A 25 13.45 13.96 30.99
C LEU A 25 12.11 14.65 30.77
N GLY A 26 11.78 15.66 31.58
CA GLY A 26 10.60 16.50 31.42
C GLY A 26 10.60 17.26 30.10
N LEU A 27 11.75 17.82 29.70
CA LEU A 27 11.92 18.48 28.42
C LEU A 27 11.79 17.51 27.25
N MET A 28 12.38 16.32 27.35
CA MET A 28 12.25 15.27 26.33
C MET A 28 10.78 14.88 26.16
N ASN A 29 10.09 14.59 27.25
CA ASN A 29 8.67 14.23 27.21
C ASN A 29 7.80 15.39 26.69
N TYR A 30 8.12 16.63 27.07
CA TYR A 30 7.44 17.81 26.56
C TYR A 30 7.62 17.95 25.03
N LEU A 31 8.85 17.76 24.52
CA LEU A 31 9.13 17.80 23.09
C LEU A 31 8.45 16.65 22.34
N VAL A 32 8.43 15.44 22.90
CA VAL A 32 7.73 14.28 22.33
C VAL A 32 6.22 14.53 22.24
N VAL A 33 5.60 15.02 23.32
CA VAL A 33 4.16 15.36 23.34
C VAL A 33 3.85 16.51 22.38
N ARG A 34 4.72 17.53 22.30
CA ARG A 34 4.54 18.63 21.35
C ARG A 34 4.76 18.20 19.90
N MET A 35 5.65 17.24 19.64
CA MET A 35 5.79 16.60 18.33
C MET A 35 4.51 15.86 17.92
N HIS A 36 3.83 15.19 18.85
CA HIS A 36 2.54 14.55 18.57
C HIS A 36 1.41 15.54 18.22
N HIS A 37 1.49 16.78 18.70
CA HIS A 37 0.50 17.83 18.43
C HIS A 37 0.91 18.83 17.33
N LEU A 38 2.08 18.68 16.72
CA LEU A 38 2.47 19.51 15.58
C LEU A 38 1.65 19.07 14.34
N PRO A 39 0.78 19.94 13.80
CA PRO A 39 -0.04 19.61 12.63
C PRO A 39 0.78 19.38 11.35
N LEU A 40 2.09 19.67 11.37
CA LEU A 40 3.04 19.46 10.26
C LEU A 40 3.69 18.06 10.24
N PHE A 41 3.56 17.25 11.31
CA PHE A 41 4.15 15.90 11.36
C PHE A 41 3.32 14.83 10.61
N SER A 42 2.17 15.23 10.06
CA SER A 42 1.35 14.39 9.18
C SER A 42 1.54 14.74 7.70
N THR A 43 2.72 15.21 7.29
CA THR A 43 3.14 15.10 5.89
C THR A 43 3.53 13.65 5.60
N LYS A 44 2.56 12.73 5.74
CA LYS A 44 2.69 11.29 5.50
C LYS A 44 3.06 10.93 4.05
N ASN A 45 3.25 11.92 3.18
CA ASN A 45 3.48 11.74 1.75
C ASN A 45 4.88 12.17 1.28
N ILE A 46 5.79 12.60 2.16
CA ILE A 46 7.20 12.81 1.76
C ILE A 46 7.97 11.53 2.02
N SER A 47 7.63 10.47 1.30
CA SER A 47 8.47 9.28 1.22
C SER A 47 9.65 9.60 0.31
N LEU A 48 10.76 10.05 0.92
CA LEU A 48 12.05 10.14 0.24
C LEU A 48 12.59 8.72 0.05
N SER A 49 12.89 8.36 -1.19
CA SER A 49 13.66 7.17 -1.50
C SER A 49 15.11 7.33 -1.00
N ILE A 50 15.75 6.21 -0.68
CA ILE A 50 17.16 6.18 -0.25
C ILE A 50 18.09 7.00 -1.16
N PRO A 51 18.04 6.91 -2.52
CA PRO A 51 18.90 7.71 -3.37
C PRO A 51 18.62 9.21 -3.28
N GLU A 52 17.36 9.64 -3.09
CA GLU A 52 17.04 11.06 -2.88
C GLU A 52 17.60 11.57 -1.55
N VAL A 53 17.60 10.73 -0.51
CA VAL A 53 18.22 11.07 0.78
C VAL A 53 19.72 11.26 0.62
N ILE A 54 20.41 10.35 -0.08
CA ILE A 54 21.85 10.47 -0.36
C ILE A 54 22.12 11.76 -1.14
N LEU A 55 21.35 12.02 -2.19
CA LEU A 55 21.49 13.23 -3.01
C LEU A 55 21.26 14.50 -2.18
N LEU A 56 20.27 14.50 -1.28
CA LEU A 56 20.02 15.60 -0.36
C LEU A 56 21.22 15.87 0.55
N TYR A 57 21.84 14.83 1.11
CA TYR A 57 23.05 14.99 1.91
C TYR A 57 24.24 15.51 1.10
N CYS A 58 24.41 15.07 -0.14
CA CYS A 58 25.43 15.62 -1.04
C CYS A 58 25.22 17.12 -1.31
N ILE A 59 23.97 17.57 -1.48
CA ILE A 59 23.62 18.99 -1.65
C ILE A 59 23.98 19.77 -0.37
N ILE A 60 23.60 19.26 0.81
CA ILE A 60 23.88 19.91 2.10
C ILE A 60 25.40 20.04 2.31
N LEU A 61 26.16 18.97 2.09
CA LEU A 61 27.62 18.98 2.21
C LEU A 61 28.24 19.98 1.24
N SER A 62 27.77 20.03 0.00
CA SER A 62 28.25 21.00 -1.00
C SER A 62 27.99 22.44 -0.59
N LEU A 63 26.83 22.74 0.03
CA LEU A 63 26.50 24.08 0.55
C LEU A 63 27.35 24.47 1.77
N ILE A 64 27.64 23.51 2.65
CA ILE A 64 28.52 23.73 3.80
C ILE A 64 29.95 24.01 3.30
N SER A 65 30.47 23.17 2.41
CA SER A 65 31.79 23.37 1.80
C SER A 65 31.86 24.68 1.03
N PHE A 66 30.79 25.08 0.31
CA PHE A 66 30.70 26.41 -0.30
C PHE A 66 30.83 27.53 0.73
N SER A 67 30.16 27.44 1.88
CA SER A 67 30.24 28.48 2.92
C SER A 67 31.65 28.63 3.51
N VAL A 68 32.42 27.54 3.58
CA VAL A 68 33.79 27.52 4.10
C VAL A 68 34.80 28.00 3.06
N TYR A 69 34.80 27.40 1.87
CA TYR A 69 35.81 27.64 0.84
C TYR A 69 35.46 28.78 -0.12
N LYS A 70 34.19 29.23 -0.12
CA LYS A 70 33.62 30.26 -1.01
C LYS A 70 33.80 30.00 -2.50
N GLU A 71 34.09 28.75 -2.88
CA GLU A 71 34.25 28.35 -4.28
C GLU A 71 32.90 28.25 -4.99
N LYS A 72 32.68 29.10 -6.00
CA LYS A 72 31.43 29.12 -6.78
C LYS A 72 31.11 27.77 -7.44
N ARG A 73 32.11 26.93 -7.73
CA ARG A 73 31.91 25.58 -8.30
C ARG A 73 31.04 24.70 -7.41
N LEU A 74 31.23 24.76 -6.08
CA LEU A 74 30.46 23.98 -5.12
C LEU A 74 29.00 24.42 -5.06
N LEU A 75 28.74 25.72 -5.25
CA LEU A 75 27.38 26.25 -5.36
C LEU A 75 26.67 25.72 -6.62
N PHE A 76 27.37 25.67 -7.77
CA PHE A 76 26.80 25.10 -8.99
C PHE A 76 26.49 23.60 -8.86
N ILE A 77 27.34 22.83 -8.17
CA ILE A 77 27.06 21.40 -7.87
C ILE A 77 25.80 21.27 -7.01
N ALA A 78 25.66 22.08 -5.97
CA ALA A 78 24.47 22.08 -5.11
C ALA A 78 23.20 22.44 -5.90
N LEU A 79 23.26 23.48 -6.74
CA LEU A 79 22.14 23.90 -7.59
C LEU A 79 21.75 22.82 -8.61
N PHE A 80 22.74 22.18 -9.24
CA PHE A 80 22.48 21.10 -10.19
C PHE A 80 21.86 19.88 -9.50
N GLY A 81 22.39 19.49 -8.33
CA GLY A 81 21.80 18.44 -7.51
C GLY A 81 20.37 18.75 -7.09
N LEU A 82 20.08 20.02 -6.76
CA LEU A 82 18.73 20.47 -6.43
C LEU A 82 17.78 20.33 -7.62
N ILE A 83 18.21 20.72 -8.83
CA ILE A 83 17.41 20.56 -10.06
C ILE A 83 17.11 19.07 -10.28
N ILE A 84 18.11 18.19 -10.19
CA ILE A 84 17.91 16.73 -10.34
C ILE A 84 16.89 16.22 -9.33
N LEU A 85 17.01 16.63 -8.06
CA LEU A 85 16.09 16.22 -7.01
C LEU A 85 14.65 16.67 -7.33
N LEU A 86 14.47 17.93 -7.73
CA LEU A 86 13.15 18.48 -8.08
C LEU A 86 12.55 17.80 -9.31
N THR A 87 13.34 17.58 -10.37
CA THR A 87 12.88 16.85 -11.56
C THR A 87 12.49 15.41 -11.19
N GLY A 88 13.28 14.74 -10.36
CA GLY A 88 12.93 13.41 -9.82
C GLY A 88 11.60 13.43 -9.06
N ARG A 89 11.36 14.45 -8.23
CA ARG A 89 10.08 14.62 -7.53
C ARG A 89 8.91 14.82 -8.47
N VAL A 90 9.05 15.71 -9.45
CA VAL A 90 8.01 15.99 -10.44
C VAL A 90 7.70 14.72 -11.24
N TRP A 91 8.72 13.95 -11.63
CA TRP A 91 8.54 12.71 -12.38
C TRP A 91 7.81 11.63 -11.55
N GLN A 92 8.21 11.45 -10.30
CA GLN A 92 7.53 10.53 -9.38
C GLN A 92 6.07 10.93 -9.17
N GLU A 93 5.82 12.22 -8.99
CA GLU A 93 4.47 12.75 -8.82
C GLU A 93 3.62 12.55 -10.07
N TYR A 94 4.18 12.80 -11.25
CA TYR A 94 3.52 12.55 -12.52
C TYR A 94 3.13 11.07 -12.67
N THR A 95 4.08 10.16 -12.40
CA THR A 95 3.86 8.71 -12.47
C THR A 95 2.79 8.25 -11.47
N ARG A 96 2.79 8.84 -10.26
CA ARG A 96 1.83 8.55 -9.20
C ARG A 96 0.43 9.04 -9.54
N ASN A 97 0.34 10.18 -10.23
CA ASN A 97 -0.94 10.73 -10.65
C ASN A 97 -1.57 9.95 -11.82
N SER A 98 -0.76 9.27 -12.63
CA SER A 98 -1.24 8.40 -13.72
C SER A 98 -1.31 6.91 -13.34
N GLN A 99 -1.01 6.55 -12.09
CA GLN A 99 -0.95 5.14 -11.70
C GLN A 99 -2.34 4.50 -11.65
N GLN A 100 -2.42 3.28 -12.17
CA GLN A 100 -3.62 2.47 -12.11
C GLN A 100 -3.20 1.06 -11.72
N ILE A 101 -3.50 0.67 -10.49
CA ILE A 101 -2.99 -0.57 -9.90
C ILE A 101 -4.16 -1.36 -9.35
N PHE A 102 -4.26 -2.61 -9.78
CA PHE A 102 -5.13 -3.62 -9.22
C PHE A 102 -4.30 -4.61 -8.42
N THR A 103 -4.65 -4.84 -7.16
CA THR A 103 -3.91 -5.72 -6.27
C THR A 103 -4.84 -6.67 -5.54
N VAL A 104 -4.56 -7.98 -5.59
CA VAL A 104 -5.15 -8.99 -4.70
C VAL A 104 -4.10 -9.36 -3.66
N TYR A 105 -4.38 -9.07 -2.39
CA TYR A 105 -3.41 -9.24 -1.31
C TYR A 105 -3.37 -10.66 -0.76
N ASP A 106 -2.18 -11.09 -0.39
CA ASP A 106 -2.00 -12.31 0.40
C ASP A 106 -2.22 -12.02 1.89
N ILE A 107 -3.45 -12.27 2.34
CA ILE A 107 -3.82 -12.16 3.75
C ILE A 107 -4.46 -13.49 4.16
N PRO A 108 -3.77 -14.34 4.95
CA PRO A 108 -4.25 -15.67 5.30
C PRO A 108 -5.67 -15.63 5.88
N GLY A 109 -6.60 -16.35 5.25
CA GLY A 109 -8.00 -16.46 5.68
C GLY A 109 -8.92 -15.32 5.23
N HIS A 110 -8.41 -14.32 4.50
CA HIS A 110 -9.18 -13.13 4.14
C HIS A 110 -9.08 -12.79 2.64
N SER A 111 -10.18 -12.29 2.09
CA SER A 111 -10.25 -11.73 0.74
C SER A 111 -10.00 -10.23 0.83
N ALA A 112 -8.89 -9.73 0.29
CA ALA A 112 -8.61 -8.30 0.24
C ALA A 112 -8.16 -7.90 -1.15
N VAL A 113 -8.92 -7.00 -1.77
CA VAL A 113 -8.68 -6.52 -3.13
C VAL A 113 -8.64 -5.01 -3.13
N SER A 114 -7.58 -4.43 -3.66
CA SER A 114 -7.45 -2.98 -3.80
C SER A 114 -7.41 -2.54 -5.25
N PHE A 115 -8.11 -1.45 -5.49
CA PHE A 115 -8.02 -0.63 -6.68
C PHE A 115 -7.37 0.69 -6.31
N VAL A 116 -6.32 1.06 -7.01
CA VAL A 116 -5.66 2.36 -6.87
C VAL A 116 -5.75 3.07 -8.21
N SER A 117 -6.42 4.21 -8.25
CA SER A 117 -6.45 5.12 -9.40
C SER A 117 -5.92 6.48 -8.95
N SER A 118 -4.78 6.89 -9.51
CA SER A 118 -4.10 8.13 -9.15
C SER A 118 -3.80 8.19 -7.64
N ARG A 119 -4.49 9.04 -6.89
CA ARG A 119 -4.34 9.20 -5.42
C ARG A 119 -5.49 8.57 -4.62
N HIS A 120 -6.47 7.98 -5.29
CA HIS A 120 -7.63 7.37 -4.66
C HIS A 120 -7.48 5.85 -4.63
N GLY A 121 -7.61 5.28 -3.44
CA GLY A 121 -7.59 3.85 -3.21
C GLY A 121 -8.95 3.38 -2.72
N LEU A 122 -9.48 2.33 -3.34
CA LEU A 122 -10.63 1.57 -2.83
C LEU A 122 -10.14 0.21 -2.38
N LEU A 123 -10.46 -0.16 -1.14
CA LEU A 123 -10.28 -1.51 -0.62
C LEU A 123 -11.63 -2.21 -0.51
N LEU A 124 -11.74 -3.35 -1.18
CA LEU A 124 -12.82 -4.30 -1.02
C LEU A 124 -12.38 -5.37 -0.03
N GLN A 125 -12.99 -5.35 1.15
CA GLN A 125 -12.77 -6.35 2.18
C GLN A 125 -14.10 -6.77 2.81
N PRO A 126 -14.27 -8.04 3.20
CA PRO A 126 -15.47 -8.52 3.86
C PRO A 126 -15.54 -8.17 5.35
N VAL A 127 -14.42 -7.80 5.99
CA VAL A 127 -14.35 -7.53 7.44
C VAL A 127 -13.45 -6.33 7.70
N ASP A 128 -13.96 -5.35 8.44
CA ASP A 128 -13.18 -4.19 8.90
C ASP A 128 -12.36 -4.57 10.13
N SER A 129 -11.14 -5.06 9.94
CA SER A 129 -10.18 -5.19 11.04
C SER A 129 -9.07 -4.15 10.92
N LEU A 130 -8.81 -3.45 12.03
CA LEU A 130 -7.76 -2.45 12.16
C LEU A 130 -6.36 -3.01 11.82
N ASN A 131 -6.15 -4.31 12.03
CA ASN A 131 -4.90 -5.02 11.73
C ASN A 131 -4.67 -5.19 10.22
N PHE A 132 -5.74 -5.36 9.41
CA PHE A 132 -5.61 -5.43 7.94
C PHE A 132 -5.16 -4.10 7.34
N CYS A 133 -5.64 -2.99 7.92
CA CYS A 133 -5.27 -1.67 7.48
C CYS A 133 -3.76 -1.44 7.54
N MET A 134 -2.99 -2.04 8.46
CA MET A 134 -1.55 -1.73 8.55
C MET A 134 -0.72 -2.30 7.40
N HIS A 135 -0.96 -3.55 6.99
CA HIS A 135 -0.23 -4.18 5.88
C HIS A 135 -0.57 -3.51 4.54
N ILE A 136 -1.83 -3.16 4.33
CA ILE A 136 -2.31 -2.51 3.11
C ILE A 136 -1.90 -1.03 3.09
N LYS A 137 -1.95 -0.34 4.23
CA LYS A 137 -1.55 1.08 4.35
C LYS A 137 -0.09 1.31 4.07
N ASN A 138 0.81 0.39 4.43
CA ASN A 138 2.21 0.51 4.03
C ASN A 138 2.36 0.47 2.50
N ASN A 139 1.64 -0.43 1.83
CA ASN A 139 1.64 -0.48 0.37
C ASN A 139 1.04 0.80 -0.23
N TRP A 140 -0.12 1.24 0.27
CA TRP A 140 -0.77 2.47 -0.18
C TRP A 140 0.05 3.73 0.09
N CYS A 141 0.78 3.83 1.20
CA CYS A 141 1.71 4.93 1.44
C CYS A 141 2.89 4.91 0.46
N ARG A 142 3.38 3.72 0.07
CA ARG A 142 4.42 3.59 -0.95
C ARG A 142 3.92 4.04 -2.32
N GLU A 143 2.70 3.62 -2.68
CA GLU A 143 2.01 4.07 -3.88
C GLU A 143 1.50 5.53 -3.75
N GLY A 144 1.52 6.12 -2.55
CA GLY A 144 1.13 7.51 -2.27
C GLY A 144 -0.35 7.80 -2.52
N VAL A 145 -1.18 6.83 -2.15
CA VAL A 145 -2.63 6.97 -2.04
C VAL A 145 -2.95 7.91 -0.87
N ALA A 146 -3.63 9.02 -1.14
CA ALA A 146 -3.98 10.01 -0.13
C ALA A 146 -5.41 9.81 0.41
N ASP A 147 -6.33 9.42 -0.47
CA ASP A 147 -7.74 9.22 -0.13
C ASP A 147 -8.09 7.74 -0.19
N THR A 148 -8.55 7.21 0.94
CA THR A 148 -8.84 5.79 1.09
C THR A 148 -10.30 5.57 1.42
N GLY A 149 -11.01 4.83 0.56
CA GLY A 149 -12.30 4.24 0.87
C GLY A 149 -12.14 2.76 1.23
N SER A 150 -12.69 2.34 2.37
CA SER A 150 -12.90 0.92 2.68
C SER A 150 -14.40 0.64 2.59
N MET A 151 -14.81 -0.25 1.69
CA MET A 151 -16.22 -0.61 1.59
C MET A 151 -16.41 -2.12 1.53
N GLN A 152 -17.45 -2.56 2.25
CA GLN A 152 -18.00 -3.89 2.08
C GLN A 152 -18.75 -3.92 0.75
N ALA A 153 -18.64 -5.03 0.01
CA ALA A 153 -19.34 -5.23 -1.25
C ALA A 153 -20.86 -5.32 -1.03
N SER A 154 -21.50 -4.16 -0.87
CA SER A 154 -22.95 -4.00 -0.74
C SER A 154 -23.51 -3.36 -2.01
N SER A 155 -24.72 -3.75 -2.39
CA SER A 155 -25.43 -3.62 -3.68
C SER A 155 -25.48 -2.26 -4.43
N GLY A 156 -24.82 -1.21 -3.95
CA GLY A 156 -24.74 0.09 -4.63
C GLY A 156 -23.65 0.11 -5.71
N ALA A 157 -23.94 0.77 -6.85
CA ALA A 157 -22.92 1.03 -7.87
C ALA A 157 -21.97 2.12 -7.38
N VAL A 158 -20.66 1.85 -7.35
CA VAL A 158 -19.63 2.79 -6.92
C VAL A 158 -18.82 3.23 -8.12
N LEU A 159 -18.67 4.55 -8.26
CA LEU A 159 -17.88 5.17 -9.31
C LEU A 159 -16.69 5.88 -8.66
N LEU A 160 -15.51 5.25 -8.68
CA LEU A 160 -14.28 5.87 -8.18
C LEU A 160 -13.64 6.66 -9.32
N SER A 161 -13.66 7.99 -9.21
CA SER A 161 -12.93 8.92 -10.08
C SER A 161 -13.17 8.72 -11.58
N GLY A 162 -14.32 8.17 -12.01
CA GLY A 162 -14.61 7.87 -13.42
C GLY A 162 -13.96 6.61 -14.00
N HIS A 163 -13.01 6.00 -13.29
CA HIS A 163 -12.15 4.92 -13.81
C HIS A 163 -12.48 3.54 -13.22
N LEU A 164 -13.19 3.47 -12.09
CA LEU A 164 -13.69 2.23 -11.52
C LEU A 164 -15.21 2.29 -11.43
N TYR A 165 -15.88 1.33 -12.07
CA TYR A 165 -17.28 1.03 -11.84
C TYR A 165 -17.37 -0.30 -11.11
N LEU A 166 -17.94 -0.30 -9.91
CA LEU A 166 -18.16 -1.52 -9.13
C LEU A 166 -19.66 -1.69 -8.88
N GLN A 167 -20.22 -2.82 -9.28
CA GLN A 167 -21.60 -3.18 -9.00
C GLN A 167 -21.66 -4.63 -8.51
N SER A 168 -22.01 -4.80 -7.23
CA SER A 168 -22.10 -6.10 -6.55
C SER A 168 -20.81 -6.94 -6.67
N TYR A 169 -20.75 -7.81 -7.68
CA TYR A 169 -19.69 -8.80 -7.91
C TYR A 169 -18.91 -8.55 -9.19
N PHE A 170 -19.24 -7.49 -9.92
CA PHE A 170 -18.59 -7.11 -11.16
C PHE A 170 -17.90 -5.75 -10.98
N ALA A 171 -16.66 -5.65 -11.46
CA ALA A 171 -15.94 -4.39 -11.52
C ALA A 171 -15.41 -4.14 -12.93
N GLN A 172 -15.62 -2.94 -13.45
CA GLN A 172 -14.91 -2.44 -14.61
C GLN A 172 -13.87 -1.44 -14.13
N PHE A 173 -12.59 -1.80 -14.22
CA PHE A 173 -11.50 -0.89 -13.92
C PHE A 173 -10.85 -0.46 -15.24
N ASN A 174 -11.16 0.75 -15.71
CA ASN A 174 -10.80 1.25 -17.04
C ASN A 174 -11.28 0.32 -18.16
N SER A 175 -10.37 -0.20 -18.97
CA SER A 175 -10.62 -1.19 -20.02
C SER A 175 -10.53 -2.64 -19.52
N MET A 176 -10.38 -2.85 -18.21
CA MET A 176 -10.22 -4.16 -17.57
C MET A 176 -11.49 -4.60 -16.82
N PRO A 177 -12.35 -5.42 -17.45
CA PRO A 177 -13.47 -6.06 -16.76
C PRO A 177 -12.98 -7.14 -15.78
N LEU A 178 -13.59 -7.21 -14.61
CA LEU A 178 -13.24 -8.08 -13.50
C LEU A 178 -14.52 -8.63 -12.86
N ALA A 179 -14.46 -9.84 -12.31
CA ALA A 179 -15.53 -10.36 -11.48
C ALA A 179 -14.99 -11.00 -10.20
N PHE A 180 -15.81 -10.97 -9.15
CA PHE A 180 -15.53 -11.49 -7.82
C PHE A 180 -16.58 -12.55 -7.49
N VAL A 181 -16.15 -13.80 -7.31
CA VAL A 181 -17.07 -14.90 -6.99
C VAL A 181 -16.76 -15.38 -5.58
N ARG A 182 -17.64 -15.03 -4.63
CA ARG A 182 -17.57 -15.50 -3.24
C ARG A 182 -18.48 -16.68 -3.01
N SER A 183 -19.55 -16.83 -3.77
CA SER A 183 -20.50 -17.94 -3.70
C SER A 183 -21.08 -18.21 -5.09
N GLY A 184 -21.66 -19.40 -5.30
CA GLY A 184 -22.35 -19.71 -6.56
C GLY A 184 -23.52 -18.76 -6.87
N GLY A 185 -24.06 -18.07 -5.86
CA GLY A 185 -25.09 -17.05 -6.03
C GLY A 185 -24.61 -15.74 -6.68
N ASP A 186 -23.29 -15.52 -6.71
CA ASP A 186 -22.66 -14.31 -7.26
C ASP A 186 -22.45 -14.41 -8.78
N MET A 187 -22.61 -15.61 -9.33
CA MET A 187 -22.47 -15.89 -10.75
C MET A 187 -23.66 -15.32 -11.54
N PRO A 188 -23.45 -14.84 -12.78
CA PRO A 188 -24.53 -14.36 -13.63
C PRO A 188 -25.54 -15.49 -13.87
N ARG A 189 -26.84 -15.18 -13.71
CA ARG A 189 -27.94 -16.13 -13.95
C ARG A 189 -28.38 -16.18 -15.42
N GLY A 190 -27.54 -15.70 -16.34
CA GLY A 190 -27.84 -15.62 -17.77
C GLY A 190 -27.27 -16.80 -18.56
N SER A 191 -27.82 -17.03 -19.75
CA SER A 191 -27.40 -18.10 -20.67
C SER A 191 -26.08 -17.81 -21.40
N ARG A 192 -25.58 -16.56 -21.33
CA ARG A 192 -24.39 -16.11 -22.06
C ARG A 192 -23.25 -15.85 -21.09
N ALA A 193 -22.10 -16.45 -21.36
CA ALA A 193 -20.88 -16.23 -20.60
C ALA A 193 -20.44 -14.76 -20.71
N LEU A 194 -20.07 -14.17 -19.57
CA LEU A 194 -19.56 -12.80 -19.47
C LEU A 194 -18.07 -12.76 -19.79
N LYS A 195 -17.67 -11.90 -20.73
CA LYS A 195 -16.25 -11.70 -21.04
C LYS A 195 -15.62 -10.76 -20.02
N ILE A 196 -14.64 -11.27 -19.28
CA ILE A 196 -13.86 -10.54 -18.28
C ILE A 196 -12.37 -10.81 -18.50
N LYS A 197 -11.49 -10.04 -17.85
CA LYS A 197 -10.05 -10.26 -17.92
C LYS A 197 -9.58 -11.15 -16.79
N TYR A 198 -9.92 -10.77 -15.55
CA TYR A 198 -9.57 -11.52 -14.35
C TYR A 198 -10.82 -11.91 -13.56
N LEU A 199 -10.82 -13.14 -13.06
CA LEU A 199 -11.84 -13.67 -12.16
C LEU A 199 -11.20 -13.92 -10.81
N VAL A 200 -11.65 -13.25 -9.75
CA VAL A 200 -11.16 -13.47 -8.39
C VAL A 200 -12.12 -14.42 -7.67
N LEU A 201 -11.60 -15.54 -7.19
CA LEU A 201 -12.36 -16.56 -6.49
C LEU A 201 -12.05 -16.51 -5.00
N SER A 202 -13.11 -16.50 -4.18
CA SER A 202 -12.99 -16.49 -2.71
C SER A 202 -13.44 -17.80 -2.06
N GLY A 203 -13.03 -17.98 -0.82
CA GLY A 203 -13.23 -19.20 -0.03
C GLY A 203 -14.69 -19.57 0.28
N GLY A 204 -15.68 -18.74 -0.05
CA GLY A 204 -17.10 -19.13 0.05
C GLY A 204 -17.59 -19.98 -1.13
N PHE A 205 -16.82 -20.06 -2.23
CA PHE A 205 -17.22 -20.79 -3.42
C PHE A 205 -17.18 -22.30 -3.16
N ARG A 206 -18.24 -23.00 -3.59
CA ARG A 206 -18.44 -24.43 -3.33
C ARG A 206 -18.68 -25.26 -4.59
N LEU A 207 -18.76 -24.63 -5.76
CA LEU A 207 -18.94 -25.34 -7.04
C LEU A 207 -17.57 -25.75 -7.60
N ASN A 208 -17.59 -26.50 -8.71
CA ASN A 208 -16.38 -26.88 -9.44
C ASN A 208 -15.89 -25.72 -10.32
N ILE A 209 -14.59 -25.69 -10.63
CA ILE A 209 -14.00 -24.65 -11.50
C ILE A 209 -14.62 -24.68 -12.90
N SER A 210 -14.96 -25.88 -13.40
CA SER A 210 -15.71 -26.05 -14.66
C SER A 210 -17.01 -25.23 -14.74
N ALA A 211 -17.70 -24.98 -13.62
CA ALA A 211 -18.90 -24.14 -13.62
C ALA A 211 -18.60 -22.68 -13.99
N LEU A 212 -17.38 -22.19 -13.70
CA LEU A 212 -16.95 -20.84 -14.02
C LEU A 212 -16.82 -20.62 -15.53
N GLN A 213 -16.40 -21.63 -16.29
CA GLN A 213 -16.26 -21.55 -17.75
C GLN A 213 -17.61 -21.40 -18.47
N ASN A 214 -18.70 -21.86 -17.86
CA ASN A 214 -20.05 -21.67 -18.41
C ASN A 214 -20.57 -20.24 -18.19
N ALA A 215 -20.14 -19.61 -17.10
CA ALA A 215 -20.61 -18.27 -16.71
C ALA A 215 -19.69 -17.14 -17.19
N TYR A 216 -18.41 -17.43 -17.43
CA TYR A 216 -17.38 -16.43 -17.73
C TYR A 216 -16.41 -16.90 -18.81
N ILE A 217 -15.97 -15.95 -19.63
CA ILE A 217 -14.81 -16.08 -20.51
C ILE A 217 -13.74 -15.16 -19.93
N PHE A 218 -12.63 -15.71 -19.44
CA PHE A 218 -11.60 -14.97 -18.72
C PHE A 218 -10.18 -15.39 -19.11
N ASP A 219 -9.22 -14.48 -18.93
CA ASP A 219 -7.82 -14.74 -19.28
C ASP A 219 -7.05 -15.46 -18.17
N GLU A 220 -7.38 -15.17 -16.90
CA GLU A 220 -6.68 -15.71 -15.73
C GLU A 220 -7.60 -15.72 -14.49
N LEU A 221 -7.58 -16.84 -13.76
CA LEU A 221 -8.28 -17.05 -12.49
C LEU A 221 -7.35 -16.74 -11.32
N ILE A 222 -7.80 -15.96 -10.34
CA ILE A 222 -7.00 -15.58 -9.18
C ILE A 222 -7.64 -16.21 -7.95
N PHE A 223 -6.90 -17.06 -7.25
CA PHE A 223 -7.30 -17.58 -5.94
C PHE A 223 -6.88 -16.58 -4.86
N ASP A 224 -7.86 -16.08 -4.11
CA ASP A 224 -7.55 -15.28 -2.93
C ASP A 224 -7.10 -16.14 -1.74
N SER A 225 -6.52 -15.48 -0.74
CA SER A 225 -6.00 -16.14 0.45
C SER A 225 -7.08 -16.57 1.46
N SER A 226 -8.37 -16.40 1.14
CA SER A 226 -9.48 -16.92 1.96
C SER A 226 -9.82 -18.38 1.66
N ILE A 227 -9.30 -18.94 0.56
CA ILE A 227 -9.47 -20.35 0.21
C ILE A 227 -8.53 -21.21 1.05
N SER A 228 -9.00 -22.34 1.59
CA SER A 228 -8.17 -23.27 2.35
C SER A 228 -7.16 -24.00 1.46
N GLU A 229 -5.99 -24.36 2.00
CA GLU A 229 -4.90 -25.01 1.24
C GLU A 229 -5.37 -26.27 0.50
N TYR A 230 -6.15 -27.13 1.18
CA TYR A 230 -6.73 -28.32 0.57
C TYR A 230 -7.58 -28.01 -0.67
N ARG A 231 -8.39 -26.94 -0.61
CA ARG A 231 -9.24 -26.55 -1.74
C ARG A 231 -8.44 -25.89 -2.86
N ARG A 232 -7.42 -25.10 -2.53
CA ARG A 232 -6.53 -24.51 -3.55
C ARG A 232 -5.86 -25.61 -4.36
N LYS A 233 -5.16 -26.55 -3.71
CA LYS A 233 -4.53 -27.70 -4.40
C LYS A 233 -5.49 -28.45 -5.32
N LYS A 234 -6.70 -28.77 -4.82
CA LYS A 234 -7.74 -29.42 -5.63
C LYS A 234 -8.15 -28.59 -6.86
N TRP A 235 -8.30 -27.28 -6.70
CA TRP A 235 -8.69 -26.39 -7.79
C TRP A 235 -7.54 -26.06 -8.74
N GLU A 236 -6.30 -26.06 -8.27
CA GLU A 236 -5.09 -25.99 -9.09
C GLU A 236 -5.02 -27.19 -10.03
N ASP A 237 -5.14 -28.42 -9.49
CA ASP A 237 -5.21 -29.65 -10.29
C ASP A 237 -6.36 -29.60 -11.32
N GLU A 238 -7.52 -29.05 -10.92
CA GLU A 238 -8.66 -28.87 -11.83
C GLU A 238 -8.36 -27.85 -12.92
N CYS A 239 -7.68 -26.73 -12.59
CA CYS A 239 -7.28 -25.72 -13.57
C CYS A 239 -6.25 -26.25 -14.56
N GLU A 240 -5.25 -27.00 -14.09
CA GLU A 240 -4.25 -27.64 -14.95
C GLU A 240 -4.91 -28.58 -15.97
N ARG A 241 -5.83 -29.43 -15.49
CA ARG A 241 -6.60 -30.34 -16.35
C ARG A 241 -7.50 -29.61 -17.36
N LEU A 242 -8.08 -28.48 -16.96
CA LEU A 242 -8.95 -27.67 -17.82
C LEU A 242 -8.17 -26.65 -18.67
N HIS A 243 -6.84 -26.64 -18.59
CA HIS A 243 -5.96 -25.66 -19.23
C HIS A 243 -6.33 -24.20 -18.93
N ILE A 244 -6.78 -23.95 -17.70
CA ILE A 244 -7.11 -22.61 -17.19
C ILE A 244 -5.85 -22.01 -16.59
N ARG A 245 -5.48 -20.80 -17.04
CA ARG A 245 -4.43 -20.03 -16.36
C ARG A 245 -4.94 -19.56 -15.00
N TYR A 246 -4.15 -19.79 -13.97
CA TYR A 246 -4.49 -19.39 -12.61
C TYR A 246 -3.29 -18.77 -11.88
N TYR A 247 -3.58 -18.03 -10.82
CA TYR A 247 -2.59 -17.45 -9.90
C TYR A 247 -3.05 -17.68 -8.45
N ASP A 248 -2.27 -18.44 -7.68
CA ASP A 248 -2.48 -18.59 -6.23
C ASP A 248 -1.72 -17.50 -5.47
N VAL A 249 -2.47 -16.56 -4.91
CA VAL A 249 -1.94 -15.46 -4.11
C VAL A 249 -1.28 -15.95 -2.82
N ALA A 250 -1.77 -17.02 -2.22
CA ALA A 250 -1.20 -17.57 -0.99
C ALA A 250 0.12 -18.33 -1.22
N ALA A 251 0.34 -18.84 -2.44
CA ALA A 251 1.58 -19.52 -2.81
C ALA A 251 2.63 -18.58 -3.44
N SER A 252 2.18 -17.62 -4.24
CA SER A 252 3.06 -16.75 -5.06
C SER A 252 3.21 -15.32 -4.51
N GLY A 253 2.48 -14.98 -3.44
CA GLY A 253 2.38 -13.63 -2.92
C GLY A 253 1.38 -12.77 -3.69
N ALA A 254 1.20 -11.51 -3.26
CA ALA A 254 0.18 -10.60 -3.79
C ALA A 254 0.20 -10.49 -5.32
N PHE A 255 -0.97 -10.65 -5.95
CA PHE A 255 -1.12 -10.41 -7.38
C PHE A 255 -1.20 -8.91 -7.63
N VAL A 256 -0.25 -8.34 -8.37
CA VAL A 256 -0.21 -6.90 -8.66
C VAL A 256 -0.24 -6.67 -10.17
N LYS A 257 -1.27 -5.98 -10.65
CA LYS A 257 -1.40 -5.58 -12.05
C LYS A 257 -1.41 -4.06 -12.19
N LYS A 258 -0.38 -3.53 -12.84
CA LYS A 258 -0.34 -2.13 -13.31
C LYS A 258 -0.99 -2.04 -14.68
N LEU A 259 -1.96 -1.15 -14.85
CA LEU A 259 -2.52 -0.82 -16.16
C LEU A 259 -1.68 0.34 -16.73
N ALA A 260 -1.31 0.22 -18.00
CA ALA A 260 -0.79 1.36 -18.73
C ALA A 260 -1.97 2.30 -18.98
N GLY A 261 -1.86 3.55 -18.52
CA GLY A 261 -2.79 4.63 -18.84
C GLY A 261 -2.69 5.05 -20.29
#